data_AF-A0A0S8CEK6-F1
#
_entry.id   AF-A0A0S8CEK6-F1
#
_cell.length_a   1.000
_cell.length_b   1.000
_cell.length_c   1.000
_cell.angle_alpha   90.00
_cell.angle_beta   90.00
_cell.angle_gamma   90.00
#
_symmetry.space_group_name_H-M   'P 1'
#
loop_
_entity.id
_entity.type
_entity.pdbx_description
1 polymer ?
#
loop_
_entity_poly.entity_id
_entity_poly.type
_entity_poly.pdbx_seq_one_letter_code
_entity_poly.pdbx_strand_id
1 'polypeptide(L)'
;MGEGRPRRRRRRERGPTEKELLRRLELVERFMVECQTCQTENPQHWQYCSECGTRLATACPGCGCPLPPVGARSCPHCGTKLEEPEPEG
;
A
#
# COMPACT_ATOMS: atom_id res chain seq x y z
N MET A 1 50.51 -39.83 4.09
CA MET A 1 49.53 -39.44 5.14
C MET A 1 48.97 -38.09 4.73
N GLY A 2 47.69 -38.00 4.34
CA GLY A 2 47.10 -36.78 3.79
C GLY A 2 45.97 -36.28 4.69
N GLU A 3 46.17 -35.12 5.32
CA GLU A 3 45.19 -34.49 6.21
C GLU A 3 44.10 -33.80 5.38
N GLY A 4 42.88 -34.34 5.43
CA GLY A 4 41.72 -33.78 4.73
C GLY A 4 41.31 -32.45 5.35
N ARG A 5 41.27 -31.37 4.54
CA ARG A 5 40.74 -30.06 4.94
C ARG A 5 39.30 -30.18 5.48
N PRO A 6 38.97 -29.59 6.64
CA PRO A 6 37.63 -29.67 7.20
C PRO A 6 36.62 -28.97 6.28
N ARG A 7 35.60 -29.70 5.83
CA ARG A 7 34.47 -29.14 5.07
C ARG A 7 33.76 -28.14 5.99
N ARG A 8 33.88 -26.85 5.71
CA ARG A 8 33.12 -25.79 6.39
C ARG A 8 31.64 -26.12 6.24
N ARG A 9 31.00 -26.59 7.33
CA ARG A 9 29.54 -26.77 7.37
C ARG A 9 28.94 -25.39 7.11
N ARG A 10 28.32 -25.18 5.94
CA ARG A 10 27.51 -23.98 5.71
C ARG A 10 26.44 -23.98 6.80
N ARG A 11 26.56 -23.07 7.77
CA ARG A 11 25.55 -22.88 8.81
C ARG A 11 24.26 -22.55 8.05
N ARG A 12 23.31 -23.48 8.02
CA ARG A 12 21.98 -23.22 7.43
C ARG A 12 21.40 -22.07 8.23
N GLU A 13 21.36 -20.89 7.63
CA GLU A 13 20.65 -19.76 8.20
C GLU A 13 19.19 -20.20 8.36
N ARG A 14 18.65 -20.05 9.57
CA ARG A 14 17.24 -20.38 9.80
C ARG A 14 16.43 -19.39 9.00
N GLY A 15 15.60 -19.90 8.10
CA GLY A 15 14.61 -19.08 7.38
C GLY A 15 13.61 -18.43 8.35
N PRO A 16 12.82 -17.46 7.87
CA PRO A 16 11.79 -16.83 8.68
C PRO A 16 10.77 -17.88 9.16
N THR A 17 10.27 -17.67 10.37
CA THR A 17 9.15 -18.47 10.90
C THR A 17 7.85 -18.05 10.23
N GLU A 18 6.82 -18.89 10.32
CA GLU A 18 5.46 -18.54 9.85
C GLU A 18 4.98 -17.20 10.44
N LYS A 19 5.19 -16.98 11.74
CA LYS A 19 4.83 -15.74 12.42
C LYS A 19 5.55 -14.51 11.84
N GLU A 20 6.81 -14.67 11.44
CA GLU A 20 7.59 -13.61 10.81
C GLU A 20 7.05 -13.30 9.40
N LEU A 21 6.63 -14.32 8.65
CA LEU A 21 6.01 -14.14 7.34
C LEU A 21 4.67 -13.41 7.46
N LEU A 22 3.81 -13.83 8.39
CA LEU A 22 2.50 -13.18 8.62
C LEU A 22 2.65 -11.70 8.99
N ARG A 23 3.62 -11.34 9.85
CA ARG A 23 3.91 -9.94 10.18
C ARG A 23 4.32 -9.12 8.95
N ARG A 24 5.10 -9.71 8.04
CA ARG A 24 5.52 -9.02 6.81
C ARG A 24 4.35 -8.78 5.87
N LEU A 25 3.46 -9.76 5.72
CA LEU A 25 2.23 -9.61 4.92
C LEU A 25 1.32 -8.52 5.48
N GLU A 26 1.11 -8.51 6.80
CA GLU A 26 0.30 -7.48 7.46
C GLU A 26 0.87 -6.06 7.26
N LEU A 27 2.21 -5.91 7.25
CA LEU A 27 2.83 -4.63 6.91
C LEU A 27 2.53 -4.24 5.46
N VAL A 28 2.64 -5.16 4.51
CA VAL A 28 2.33 -4.87 3.10
C VAL A 28 0.88 -4.42 2.94
N GLU A 29 -0.09 -5.12 3.52
CA GLU A 29 -1.51 -4.76 3.48
C GLU A 29 -1.80 -3.39 4.11
N ARG A 30 -1.03 -3.01 5.13
CA ARG A 30 -1.14 -1.68 5.74
C ARG A 30 -0.49 -0.57 4.93
N PHE A 31 0.40 -0.87 3.98
CA PHE A 31 1.10 0.17 3.20
C PHE A 31 0.68 0.23 1.73
N MET A 32 -0.12 -0.72 1.27
CA MET A 32 -0.60 -0.81 -0.11
C MET A 32 -2.14 -0.84 -0.15
N VAL A 33 -2.70 -0.23 -1.19
CA VAL A 33 -4.13 -0.25 -1.48
C VAL A 33 -4.32 -0.56 -2.96
N GLU A 34 -5.24 -1.45 -3.28
CA GLU A 34 -5.58 -1.80 -4.66
C GLU A 34 -6.74 -0.93 -5.16
N CYS A 35 -6.56 -0.31 -6.33
CA CYS A 35 -7.62 0.46 -6.98
C CYS A 35 -8.74 -0.48 -7.44
N GLN A 36 -9.96 -0.30 -6.92
CA GLN A 36 -11.13 -1.11 -7.30
C GLN A 36 -11.61 -0.88 -8.75
N THR A 37 -11.08 0.14 -9.44
CA THR A 37 -11.43 0.45 -10.84
C THR A 37 -10.49 -0.25 -11.83
N CYS A 38 -9.18 -0.19 -11.59
CA CYS A 38 -8.17 -0.67 -12.55
C CYS A 38 -7.20 -1.72 -11.98
N GLN A 39 -7.38 -2.13 -10.73
CA GLN A 39 -6.57 -3.14 -10.02
C GLN A 39 -5.09 -2.76 -9.84
N THR A 40 -4.73 -1.49 -10.06
CA THR A 40 -3.38 -0.99 -9.79
C THR A 40 -3.14 -0.93 -8.28
N GLU A 41 -2.02 -1.50 -7.84
CA GLU A 41 -1.53 -1.34 -6.47
C GLU A 41 -0.93 0.06 -6.29
N ASN A 42 -1.43 0.81 -5.32
CA ASN A 42 -1.00 2.15 -4.98
C ASN A 42 -0.54 2.21 -3.51
N PRO A 43 0.38 3.12 -3.13
CA PRO A 43 0.69 3.35 -1.73
C PRO A 43 -0.54 3.82 -0.94
N GLN A 44 -0.73 3.33 0.29
CA GLN A 44 -1.92 3.62 1.11
C GLN A 44 -2.14 5.13 1.37
N HIS A 45 -1.07 5.93 1.34
CA HIS A 45 -1.14 7.38 1.60
C HIS A 45 -1.51 8.21 0.36
N TRP A 46 -1.65 7.58 -0.82
CA TRP A 46 -2.04 8.29 -2.04
C TRP A 46 -3.52 8.63 -2.05
N GLN A 47 -3.83 9.82 -2.54
CA GLN A 47 -5.21 10.31 -2.59
C GLN A 47 -5.95 9.82 -3.84
N TYR A 48 -5.23 9.58 -4.93
CA TYR A 48 -5.75 9.12 -6.23
C TYR A 48 -4.87 8.01 -6.78
N CYS A 49 -5.45 7.13 -7.59
CA CYS A 49 -4.73 6.10 -8.33
C CYS A 49 -3.81 6.74 -9.39
N SER A 50 -2.55 6.32 -9.52
CA SER A 50 -1.66 6.84 -10.58
C SER A 50 -2.12 6.51 -11.99
N GLU A 51 -2.81 5.37 -12.17
CA GLU A 51 -3.12 4.87 -13.51
C GLU A 51 -4.46 5.39 -14.02
N CYS A 52 -5.51 5.36 -13.18
CA CYS A 52 -6.86 5.72 -13.61
C CYS A 52 -7.42 6.97 -12.94
N GLY A 53 -6.71 7.55 -11.96
CA GLY A 53 -7.16 8.75 -11.25
C GLY A 53 -8.29 8.53 -10.24
N THR A 54 -8.86 7.33 -10.10
CA THR A 54 -9.90 7.06 -9.09
C THR A 54 -9.39 7.42 -7.70
N ARG A 55 -10.18 8.19 -6.95
CA ARG A 55 -9.85 8.61 -5.58
C ARG A 55 -9.78 7.40 -4.64
N LEU A 56 -8.66 7.28 -3.95
CA LEU A 56 -8.36 6.23 -2.97
C LEU A 56 -8.51 6.72 -1.51
N ALA A 57 -8.34 8.02 -1.28
CA ALA A 57 -8.43 8.60 0.07
C ALA A 57 -9.83 8.42 0.68
N THR A 58 -9.86 7.87 1.90
CA THR A 58 -11.06 7.72 2.73
C THR A 58 -11.24 8.85 3.74
N ALA A 59 -10.27 9.76 3.85
CA ALA A 59 -10.29 10.91 4.77
C ALA A 59 -9.88 12.20 4.07
N CYS A 60 -10.42 13.33 4.54
CA CYS A 60 -10.17 14.64 3.96
C CYS A 60 -8.77 15.14 4.32
N PRO A 61 -7.96 15.63 3.35
CA PRO A 61 -6.64 16.17 3.64
C PRO A 61 -6.68 17.49 4.44
N GLY A 62 -7.80 18.21 4.41
CA GLY A 62 -7.95 19.48 5.13
C GLY A 62 -8.38 19.34 6.59
N CYS A 63 -9.38 18.49 6.87
CA CYS A 63 -9.95 18.35 8.22
C CYS A 63 -9.83 16.96 8.85
N GLY A 64 -9.35 15.96 8.09
CA GLY A 64 -9.26 14.57 8.56
C GLY A 64 -10.60 13.83 8.69
N CYS A 65 -11.75 14.49 8.45
CA CYS A 65 -13.04 13.82 8.49
C CYS A 65 -13.16 12.76 7.39
N PRO A 66 -13.87 11.66 7.65
CA PRO A 66 -14.12 10.62 6.64
C PRO A 66 -14.80 11.22 5.41
N LEU A 67 -14.33 10.83 4.23
CA LEU A 67 -14.93 11.19 2.96
C LEU A 67 -15.96 10.14 2.56
N PRO A 68 -17.10 10.55 1.96
CA PRO A 68 -18.06 9.59 1.42
C PRO A 68 -17.39 8.75 0.33
N PRO A 69 -17.73 7.46 0.15
CA PRO A 69 -16.94 6.53 -0.65
C PRO A 69 -16.72 6.93 -2.12
N VAL A 70 -17.69 7.59 -2.78
CA VAL A 70 -17.59 7.98 -4.19
C VAL A 70 -18.31 9.32 -4.49
N GLY A 71 -17.81 10.07 -5.47
CA GLY A 71 -18.53 11.19 -6.11
C GLY A 71 -18.50 12.56 -5.42
N ALA A 72 -17.89 12.70 -4.24
CA ALA A 72 -17.77 14.00 -3.59
C ALA A 72 -16.61 14.83 -4.15
N ARG A 73 -16.94 15.94 -4.81
CA ARG A 73 -15.98 16.93 -5.35
C ARG A 73 -15.37 17.84 -4.27
N SER A 74 -16.03 17.95 -3.13
CA SER A 74 -15.58 18.70 -1.97
C SER A 74 -15.93 17.99 -0.67
N CYS A 75 -15.18 18.26 0.39
CA CYS A 75 -15.47 17.71 1.71
C CYS A 75 -16.76 18.33 2.27
N PRO A 76 -17.75 17.53 2.69
CA PRO A 76 -19.00 18.05 3.25
C PRO A 76 -18.82 18.71 4.63
N HIS A 77 -17.68 18.48 5.30
CA HIS A 77 -17.41 19.02 6.63
C HIS A 77 -16.66 20.35 6.61
N CYS A 78 -15.66 20.50 5.72
CA CYS A 78 -14.78 21.66 5.72
C CYS A 78 -14.69 22.39 4.37
N GLY A 79 -15.32 21.87 3.31
CA GLY A 79 -15.31 22.48 1.98
C GLY A 79 -14.02 22.28 1.17
N THR A 80 -13.02 21.56 1.69
CA THR A 80 -11.78 21.26 0.93
C THR A 80 -12.12 20.56 -0.39
N LYS A 81 -11.59 21.07 -1.51
CA LYS A 81 -11.76 20.46 -2.83
C LYS A 81 -10.99 19.13 -2.90
N LEU A 82 -11.62 18.11 -3.48
CA LEU A 82 -11.10 16.74 -3.58
C LEU A 82 -10.91 16.38 -5.06
N GLU A 83 -10.32 17.30 -5.82
CA GLU A 83 -10.27 17.33 -7.29
C GLU A 83 -10.31 15.95 -7.97
N GLU A 84 -11.32 15.80 -8.84
CA GLU A 84 -11.43 14.69 -9.78
C GLU A 84 -10.33 14.89 -10.83
N PRO A 85 -9.44 13.93 -11.10
CA PRO A 85 -8.60 14.02 -12.29
C PRO A 85 -9.53 13.95 -13.48
N GLU A 86 -9.65 15.05 -14.22
CA GLU A 86 -10.40 15.05 -15.47
C GLU A 86 -9.76 14.00 -16.38
N PRO A 87 -10.53 13.05 -16.95
CA PRO A 87 -9.99 12.19 -17.99
C PRO A 87 -9.65 13.10 -19.18
N GLU A 88 -8.37 13.36 -19.39
CA GLU A 88 -7.90 13.93 -20.65
C GLU A 88 -8.33 12.98 -21.77
N GLY A 89 -9.14 13.51 -22.69
CA GLY A 89 -9.88 12.75 -23.71
C GLY A 89 -9.05 12.16 -24.84
#